data_AF-A0A1A6FRD8-F1
#
_entry.id   AF-A0A1A6FRD8-F1
#
_cell.length_a   1.000
_cell.length_b   1.000
_cell.length_c   1.000
_cell.angle_alpha   90.00
_cell.angle_beta   90.00
_cell.angle_gamma   90.00
#
_symmetry.space_group_name_H-M   'P 1'
#
loop_
_entity.id
_entity.type
_entity.pdbx_description
1 polymer ?
#
loop_
_entity_poly.entity_id
_entity_poly.type
_entity_poly.pdbx_seq_one_letter_code
_entity_poly.pdbx_strand_id
1 'polypeptide(L)'
;MDDASVGFRARGMHCHGCERVIETAARKLPGVRSVKADYPTEWVEICYDPAEATPEQIRAAIERQGYRTLTLEQSQQRRRLTHIAGAVLGLAGIGLLIYLDTHWIGEAAAPDVSRHMSLDLIFLLGLLTGFHCVGMCGGFVLGYTAEDARLGLPSLRSHLLYGAGKTLSYTTIGALFGLVGAIVTFTPLLRGAAGVAAGLFLLVFGLNMLGLLAPLRRFRLALPAPLQRLVEKRASSSHRPFVIGLLNGLMIACGPLQAMYVMAAGTGSALEGAKMLLAFGLGTLPVMLSFGALSTLVSASLTHRLLMASGAIVVALGAVMINRGLILTGWGYDLRSMLAMHGASAPPAPAQAGFQTIEMDVLATGFSPNRFTVTKDVPVHWEIDGKEITNCNRRIVVPSLHLEFDVKPGKQTIEFTPRETGVIRWSCWMGMLPGAFDVIDAPTPAAPPKIAQTEAPATKPIESARSAAPDDHYRIVAGDTLRAIAKKRYGDAGRWKTILDANPGLDPRRLRAGMEIVTPR
;
A
#
# COMPACT_ATOMS: atom_id res chain seq x y z
N MET A 1 52.61 -31.30 0.19
CA MET A 1 51.76 -30.36 -0.56
C MET A 1 50.91 -29.68 0.47
N ASP A 2 51.27 -28.43 0.80
CA ASP A 2 50.63 -27.67 1.86
C ASP A 2 49.43 -26.94 1.26
N ASP A 3 48.23 -27.46 1.52
CA ASP A 3 46.99 -26.86 1.04
C ASP A 3 46.71 -25.59 1.84
N ALA A 4 46.57 -24.46 1.15
CA ALA A 4 46.24 -23.18 1.74
C ALA A 4 44.72 -22.93 1.64
N SER A 5 44.15 -22.28 2.66
CA SER A 5 42.73 -21.88 2.67
C SER A 5 42.61 -20.36 2.62
N VAL A 6 41.74 -19.85 1.73
CA VAL A 6 41.36 -18.44 1.70
C VAL A 6 39.85 -18.28 1.88
N GLY A 7 39.47 -17.35 2.75
CA GLY A 7 38.09 -16.98 3.02
C GLY A 7 37.83 -15.51 2.71
N PHE A 8 36.78 -15.22 1.95
CA PHE A 8 36.35 -13.85 1.67
C PHE A 8 34.85 -13.79 1.42
N ARG A 9 34.29 -12.57 1.43
CA ARG A 9 32.89 -12.37 1.03
C ARG A 9 32.78 -12.06 -0.44
N ALA A 10 31.93 -12.77 -1.17
CA ALA A 10 31.53 -12.42 -2.52
C ALA A 10 30.14 -11.78 -2.50
N ARG A 11 30.10 -10.43 -2.49
CA ARG A 11 28.85 -9.66 -2.45
C ARG A 11 28.05 -9.85 -3.73
N GLY A 12 26.73 -9.93 -3.57
CA GLY A 12 25.78 -10.03 -4.68
C GLY A 12 25.22 -11.43 -4.91
N MET A 13 25.46 -12.37 -4.00
CA MET A 13 24.79 -13.67 -4.01
C MET A 13 23.35 -13.56 -3.50
N HIS A 14 22.42 -14.16 -4.25
CA HIS A 14 20.98 -14.10 -3.95
C HIS A 14 20.31 -15.46 -3.85
N CYS A 15 20.93 -16.51 -4.39
CA CYS A 15 20.37 -17.86 -4.38
C CYS A 15 21.45 -18.95 -4.48
N HIS A 16 21.07 -20.22 -4.32
CA HIS A 16 21.93 -21.39 -4.57
C HIS A 16 22.52 -21.42 -6.00
N GLY A 17 21.86 -20.78 -6.96
CA GLY A 17 22.42 -20.59 -8.30
C GLY A 17 23.70 -19.76 -8.28
N CYS A 18 23.76 -18.72 -7.45
CA CYS A 18 24.96 -17.89 -7.28
C CYS A 18 26.12 -18.70 -6.68
N GLU A 19 25.85 -19.54 -5.69
CA GLU A 19 26.85 -20.45 -5.10
C GLU A 19 27.43 -21.37 -6.18
N ARG A 20 26.57 -22.02 -6.97
CA ARG A 20 27.01 -22.90 -8.06
C ARG A 20 27.85 -22.17 -9.10
N VAL A 21 27.52 -20.92 -9.43
CA VAL A 21 28.31 -20.11 -10.38
C VAL A 21 29.70 -19.84 -9.82
N ILE A 22 29.80 -19.40 -8.57
CA ILE A 22 31.06 -19.12 -7.88
C ILE A 22 31.89 -20.40 -7.74
N GLU A 23 31.28 -21.50 -7.28
CA GLU A 23 31.94 -22.79 -7.12
C GLU A 23 32.44 -23.33 -8.46
N THR A 24 31.65 -23.22 -9.54
CA THR A 24 32.09 -23.65 -10.87
C THR A 24 33.27 -22.81 -11.36
N ALA A 25 33.21 -21.48 -11.19
CA ALA A 25 34.25 -20.58 -11.68
C ALA A 25 35.58 -20.79 -10.94
N ALA A 26 35.53 -20.97 -9.62
CA ALA A 26 36.71 -21.22 -8.81
C ALA A 26 37.30 -22.61 -9.05
N ARG A 27 36.49 -23.67 -9.22
CA ARG A 27 36.97 -25.04 -9.53
C ARG A 27 37.66 -25.16 -10.89
N LYS A 28 37.45 -24.20 -11.82
CA LYS A 28 38.12 -24.18 -13.14
C LYS A 28 39.56 -23.67 -13.06
N LEU A 29 39.96 -23.06 -11.94
CA LEU A 29 41.33 -22.60 -11.77
C LEU A 29 42.24 -23.79 -11.44
N PRO A 30 43.43 -23.89 -12.06
CA PRO A 30 44.45 -24.84 -11.63
C PRO A 30 44.79 -24.60 -10.15
N GLY A 31 45.15 -25.65 -9.42
CA GLY A 31 45.43 -25.58 -7.99
C GLY A 31 44.22 -25.58 -7.05
N VAL A 32 42.99 -25.38 -7.50
CA VAL A 32 41.82 -25.33 -6.60
C VAL A 32 41.30 -26.74 -6.27
N ARG A 33 41.35 -27.13 -4.99
CA ARG A 33 40.95 -28.46 -4.52
C ARG A 33 39.50 -28.53 -4.07
N SER A 34 39.05 -27.52 -3.31
CA SER A 34 37.66 -27.44 -2.87
C SER A 34 37.18 -25.99 -2.77
N VAL A 35 35.90 -25.80 -3.08
CA VAL A 35 35.22 -24.50 -2.97
C VAL A 35 33.88 -24.73 -2.30
N LYS A 36 33.56 -23.89 -1.33
CA LYS A 36 32.25 -23.85 -0.68
C LYS A 36 31.77 -22.41 -0.64
N ALA A 37 30.67 -22.12 -1.33
CA ALA A 37 30.04 -20.81 -1.30
C ALA A 37 28.73 -20.89 -0.51
N ASP A 38 28.48 -19.88 0.31
CA ASP A 38 27.26 -19.74 1.11
C ASP A 38 26.60 -18.39 0.78
N TYR A 39 25.56 -18.40 -0.05
CA TYR A 39 24.80 -17.21 -0.43
C TYR A 39 24.18 -16.46 0.77
N PRO A 40 23.68 -17.13 1.83
CA PRO A 40 23.15 -16.46 3.01
C PRO A 40 24.16 -15.49 3.64
N THR A 41 25.37 -15.97 3.90
CA THR A 41 26.45 -15.19 4.53
C THR A 41 27.30 -14.41 3.54
N GLU A 42 27.10 -14.67 2.24
CA GLU A 42 27.96 -14.23 1.14
C GLU A 42 29.41 -14.72 1.30
N TRP A 43 29.65 -15.74 2.11
CA TRP A 43 30.98 -16.26 2.42
C TRP A 43 31.41 -17.29 1.38
N VAL A 44 32.68 -17.23 0.98
CA VAL A 44 33.31 -18.21 0.10
C VAL A 44 34.59 -18.69 0.76
N GLU A 45 34.70 -20.01 0.90
CA GLU A 45 35.87 -20.69 1.43
C GLU A 45 36.48 -21.57 0.34
N ILE A 46 37.77 -21.39 0.08
CA ILE A 46 38.49 -22.05 -1.00
C ILE A 46 39.78 -22.65 -0.46
N CYS A 47 39.96 -23.94 -0.69
CA CYS A 47 41.23 -24.64 -0.47
C CYS A 47 41.95 -24.78 -1.81
N TYR A 48 43.19 -24.33 -1.87
CA TYR A 48 43.99 -24.27 -3.08
C TYR A 48 45.46 -24.56 -2.82
N ASP A 49 46.18 -24.99 -3.85
CA ASP A 49 47.62 -25.14 -3.84
C ASP A 49 48.28 -23.77 -4.12
N PRO A 50 49.04 -23.21 -3.17
CA PRO A 50 49.68 -21.91 -3.33
C PRO A 50 50.77 -21.88 -4.42
N ALA A 51 51.24 -23.03 -4.89
CA ALA A 51 52.17 -23.10 -6.02
C ALA A 51 51.47 -22.91 -7.39
N GLU A 52 50.17 -23.20 -7.47
CA GLU A 52 49.40 -23.18 -8.73
C GLU A 52 48.40 -22.01 -8.83
N ALA A 53 47.90 -21.50 -7.69
CA ALA A 53 46.94 -20.41 -7.66
C ALA A 53 47.22 -19.41 -6.53
N THR A 54 46.85 -18.15 -6.77
CA THR A 54 46.92 -17.07 -5.78
C THR A 54 45.52 -16.59 -5.36
N PRO A 55 45.34 -16.09 -4.12
CA PRO A 55 44.10 -15.45 -3.66
C PRO A 55 43.57 -14.38 -4.61
N GLU A 56 44.46 -13.60 -5.24
CA GLU A 56 44.13 -12.54 -6.18
C GLU A 56 43.54 -13.11 -7.48
N GLN A 57 44.12 -14.17 -8.02
CA GLN A 57 43.60 -14.86 -9.21
C GLN A 57 42.24 -15.49 -8.95
N ILE A 58 42.06 -16.09 -7.76
CA ILE A 58 40.79 -16.67 -7.31
C ILE A 58 39.71 -15.58 -7.19
N ARG A 59 40.04 -14.46 -6.54
CA ARG A 59 39.14 -13.30 -6.44
C ARG A 59 38.80 -12.75 -7.82
N ALA A 60 39.78 -12.52 -8.69
CA ALA A 60 39.58 -12.02 -10.05
C ALA A 60 38.72 -12.97 -10.91
N ALA A 61 38.81 -14.29 -10.71
CA ALA A 61 37.94 -15.25 -11.39
C ALA A 61 36.47 -15.12 -10.97
N ILE A 62 36.22 -14.87 -9.69
CA ILE A 62 34.88 -14.65 -9.12
C ILE A 62 34.35 -13.26 -9.51
N GLU A 63 35.20 -12.24 -9.55
CA GLU A 63 34.83 -10.89 -9.98
C GLU A 63 34.47 -10.82 -11.46
N ARG A 64 35.12 -11.64 -12.30
CA ARG A 64 34.73 -11.85 -13.71
C ARG A 64 33.32 -12.43 -13.86
N GLN A 65 32.80 -13.11 -12.85
CA GLN A 65 31.40 -13.57 -12.82
C GLN A 65 30.42 -12.48 -12.32
N GLY A 66 30.92 -11.29 -11.99
CA GLY A 66 30.12 -10.14 -11.58
C GLY A 66 29.87 -10.00 -10.08
N TYR A 67 30.52 -10.80 -9.25
CA TYR A 67 30.47 -10.66 -7.79
C TYR A 67 31.56 -9.70 -7.32
N ARG A 68 31.35 -8.99 -6.20
CA ARG A 68 32.39 -8.10 -5.64
C ARG A 68 33.03 -8.76 -4.43
N THR A 69 34.35 -8.96 -4.45
CA THR A 69 35.04 -9.61 -3.33
C THR A 69 35.43 -8.59 -2.25
N LEU A 70 35.25 -8.95 -0.98
CA LEU A 70 35.63 -8.13 0.18
C LEU A 70 36.41 -8.99 1.17
N THR A 71 37.54 -8.47 1.66
CA THR A 71 38.30 -9.09 2.75
C THR A 71 37.57 -8.95 4.10
N LEU A 72 37.96 -9.79 5.07
CA LEU A 72 37.32 -9.85 6.39
C LEU A 72 37.28 -8.49 7.10
N GLU A 73 38.37 -7.73 7.10
CA GLU A 73 38.44 -6.38 7.71
C GLU A 73 37.52 -5.37 7.01
N GLN A 74 37.54 -5.33 5.67
CA GLN A 74 36.67 -4.46 4.88
C GLN A 74 35.19 -4.80 5.06
N SER A 75 34.87 -6.07 5.34
CA SER A 75 33.50 -6.54 5.54
C SER A 75 32.87 -6.07 6.86
N GLN A 76 33.64 -5.99 7.95
CA GLN A 76 33.12 -5.65 9.28
C GLN A 76 32.78 -4.16 9.42
N GLN A 77 33.68 -3.28 8.96
CA GLN A 77 33.50 -1.82 9.06
C GLN A 77 32.36 -1.31 8.16
N ARG A 78 32.25 -1.87 6.95
CA ARG A 78 31.21 -1.50 5.98
C ARG A 78 29.83 -2.02 6.38
N ARG A 79 29.75 -3.17 7.07
CA ARG A 79 28.51 -3.80 7.56
C ARG A 79 27.74 -2.89 8.52
N ARG A 80 28.42 -2.26 9.50
CA ARG A 80 27.77 -1.33 10.45
C ARG A 80 27.19 -0.10 9.74
N LEU A 81 27.96 0.51 8.84
CA LEU A 81 27.53 1.70 8.10
C LEU A 81 26.36 1.41 7.14
N THR A 82 26.42 0.28 6.41
CA THR A 82 25.35 -0.10 5.46
C THR A 82 24.06 -0.53 6.14
N HIS A 83 24.11 -1.14 7.34
CA HIS A 83 22.89 -1.51 8.06
C HIS A 83 22.15 -0.28 8.58
N ILE A 84 22.86 0.72 9.12
CA ILE A 84 22.25 1.96 9.63
C ILE A 84 21.75 2.80 8.46
N ALA A 85 22.60 3.07 7.45
CA ALA A 85 22.21 3.86 6.29
C ALA A 85 21.10 3.18 5.48
N GLY A 86 21.13 1.86 5.36
CA GLY A 86 20.12 1.08 4.66
C GLY A 86 18.78 1.02 5.41
N ALA A 87 18.79 0.93 6.74
CA ALA A 87 17.57 1.02 7.55
C ALA A 87 16.96 2.43 7.49
N VAL A 88 17.79 3.48 7.56
CA VAL A 88 17.34 4.87 7.46
C VAL A 88 16.80 5.19 6.07
N LEU A 89 17.49 4.78 5.00
CA LEU A 89 17.01 4.95 3.62
C LEU A 89 15.78 4.09 3.33
N GLY A 90 15.69 2.89 3.91
CA GLY A 90 14.51 2.02 3.81
C GLY A 90 13.30 2.66 4.48
N LEU A 91 13.44 3.18 5.70
CA LEU A 91 12.38 3.89 6.42
C LEU A 91 12.01 5.20 5.75
N ALA A 92 12.98 5.96 5.25
CA ALA A 92 12.75 7.19 4.48
C ALA A 92 12.06 6.91 3.14
N GLY A 93 12.42 5.81 2.47
CA GLY A 93 11.76 5.36 1.24
C GLY A 93 10.33 4.90 1.47
N ILE A 94 10.09 4.14 2.55
CA ILE A 94 8.73 3.76 2.99
C ILE A 94 7.92 5.03 3.32
N GLY A 95 8.49 5.97 4.08
CA GLY A 95 7.84 7.24 4.40
C GLY A 95 7.54 8.10 3.17
N LEU A 96 8.47 8.18 2.22
CA LEU A 96 8.30 8.91 0.96
C LEU A 96 7.23 8.26 0.07
N LEU A 97 7.18 6.94 0.02
CA LEU A 97 6.16 6.22 -0.75
C LEU A 97 4.78 6.34 -0.13
N ILE A 98 4.67 6.30 1.21
CA ILE A 98 3.44 6.63 1.92
C ILE A 98 3.05 8.09 1.64
N TYR A 99 4.00 9.02 1.63
CA TYR A 99 3.77 10.41 1.29
C TYR A 99 3.25 10.57 -0.15
N LEU A 100 3.86 9.89 -1.12
CA LEU A 100 3.45 9.94 -2.53
C LEU A 100 2.10 9.25 -2.78
N ASP A 101 1.83 8.11 -2.14
CA ASP A 101 0.53 7.44 -2.19
C ASP A 101 -0.58 8.33 -1.63
N THR A 102 -0.30 9.01 -0.52
CA THR A 102 -1.29 9.88 0.15
C THR A 102 -1.51 11.22 -0.54
N HIS A 103 -0.48 11.83 -1.15
CA HIS A 103 -0.54 13.18 -1.74
C HIS A 103 -0.70 13.20 -3.26
N TRP A 104 -0.24 12.18 -4.00
CA TRP A 104 -0.24 12.18 -5.48
C TRP A 104 -1.17 11.12 -6.07
N ILE A 105 -1.18 9.90 -5.54
CA ILE A 105 -1.95 8.77 -6.10
C ILE A 105 -3.45 8.85 -5.73
N GLY A 106 -3.79 9.66 -4.72
CA GLY A 106 -5.18 9.91 -4.31
C GLY A 106 -6.04 10.68 -5.32
N GLU A 107 -5.44 11.45 -6.24
CA GLU A 107 -6.17 12.20 -7.28
C GLU A 107 -5.80 11.77 -8.71
N ALA A 108 -4.61 11.19 -8.92
CA ALA A 108 -4.17 10.69 -10.23
C ALA A 108 -4.24 9.15 -10.27
N ALA A 109 -5.43 8.64 -10.65
CA ALA A 109 -5.61 7.35 -11.31
C ALA A 109 -4.84 6.15 -10.73
N ALA A 110 -5.25 5.66 -9.56
CA ALA A 110 -5.28 4.20 -9.40
C ALA A 110 -6.36 3.69 -10.37
N PRO A 111 -6.04 2.91 -11.42
CA PRO A 111 -7.06 2.44 -12.35
C PRO A 111 -8.13 1.69 -11.56
N ASP A 112 -9.37 2.14 -11.73
CA ASP A 112 -10.54 1.67 -11.01
C ASP A 112 -10.71 0.16 -11.21
N VAL A 113 -10.36 -0.63 -10.18
CA VAL A 113 -10.46 -2.10 -10.18
C VAL A 113 -11.89 -2.49 -9.83
N SER A 114 -12.82 -2.12 -10.69
CA SER A 114 -14.24 -2.47 -10.59
C SER A 114 -14.50 -3.79 -11.35
N ARG A 115 -15.58 -4.55 -11.08
CA ARG A 115 -15.95 -5.83 -11.75
C ARG A 115 -16.25 -5.70 -13.26
N HIS A 116 -15.88 -4.59 -13.89
CA HIS A 116 -15.68 -4.46 -15.33
C HIS A 116 -14.21 -4.16 -15.66
N MET A 117 -13.25 -4.64 -14.86
CA MET A 117 -11.92 -4.87 -15.40
C MET A 117 -12.10 -5.85 -16.54
N SER A 118 -12.17 -5.31 -17.75
CA SER A 118 -12.06 -6.12 -18.94
C SER A 118 -10.80 -6.97 -18.79
N LEU A 119 -10.81 -8.15 -19.39
CA LEU A 119 -9.62 -9.01 -19.36
C LEU A 119 -8.37 -8.25 -19.81
N ASP A 120 -8.53 -7.19 -20.59
CA ASP A 120 -7.48 -6.24 -21.01
C ASP A 120 -6.86 -5.48 -19.83
N LEU A 121 -7.66 -4.96 -18.90
CA LEU A 121 -7.13 -4.29 -17.71
C LEU A 121 -6.40 -5.27 -16.80
N ILE A 122 -6.89 -6.51 -16.68
CA ILE A 122 -6.22 -7.55 -15.87
C ILE A 122 -4.91 -7.96 -16.54
N PHE A 123 -4.91 -8.06 -17.87
CA PHE A 123 -3.71 -8.29 -18.66
C PHE A 123 -2.69 -7.16 -18.49
N LEU A 124 -3.12 -5.89 -18.58
CA LEU A 124 -2.26 -4.72 -18.35
C LEU A 124 -1.71 -4.67 -16.92
N LEU A 125 -2.53 -5.03 -15.92
CA LEU A 125 -2.08 -5.18 -14.55
C LEU A 125 -1.03 -6.30 -14.42
N GLY A 126 -1.24 -7.42 -15.12
CA GLY A 126 -0.24 -8.50 -15.24
C GLY A 126 1.07 -8.02 -15.88
N LEU A 127 0.98 -7.18 -16.91
CA LEU A 127 2.14 -6.59 -17.59
C LEU A 127 2.92 -5.68 -16.66
N LEU A 128 2.23 -4.76 -15.99
CA LEU A 128 2.84 -3.81 -15.06
C LEU A 128 3.45 -4.52 -13.84
N THR A 129 2.78 -5.54 -13.30
CA THR A 129 3.31 -6.35 -12.19
C THR A 129 4.38 -7.35 -12.62
N GLY A 130 4.57 -7.55 -13.93
CA GLY A 130 5.63 -8.36 -14.51
C GLY A 130 7.04 -7.91 -14.08
N PHE A 131 7.26 -6.61 -13.87
CA PHE A 131 8.55 -6.08 -13.38
C PHE A 131 8.89 -6.55 -11.96
N HIS A 132 7.87 -6.74 -11.12
CA HIS A 132 8.04 -7.34 -9.80
C HIS A 132 8.31 -8.85 -9.89
N CYS A 133 7.68 -9.54 -10.87
CA CYS A 133 7.98 -10.95 -11.15
C CYS A 133 9.46 -11.14 -11.54
N VAL A 134 10.12 -10.15 -12.15
CA VAL A 134 11.56 -10.22 -12.46
C VAL A 134 12.38 -10.29 -11.17
N GLY A 135 12.00 -9.54 -10.14
CA GLY A 135 12.67 -9.60 -8.83
C GLY A 135 12.53 -10.94 -8.14
N MET A 136 11.30 -11.44 -8.04
CA MET A 136 11.02 -12.66 -7.26
C MET A 136 11.28 -13.95 -8.04
N CYS A 137 10.86 -14.00 -9.30
CA CYS A 137 10.96 -15.20 -10.15
C CYS A 137 12.22 -15.20 -11.03
N GLY A 138 12.91 -14.07 -11.18
CA GLY A 138 14.06 -13.94 -12.09
C GLY A 138 15.21 -14.88 -11.73
N GLY A 139 15.39 -15.23 -10.45
CA GLY A 139 16.37 -16.24 -10.03
C GLY A 139 16.12 -17.63 -10.63
N PHE A 140 14.86 -18.01 -10.82
CA PHE A 140 14.51 -19.27 -11.50
C PHE A 140 14.80 -19.18 -13.00
N VAL A 141 14.44 -18.05 -13.62
CA VAL A 141 14.71 -17.76 -15.03
C VAL A 141 16.21 -17.87 -15.32
N LEU A 142 17.03 -17.15 -14.56
CA LEU A 142 18.49 -17.20 -14.68
C LEU A 142 19.06 -18.61 -14.41
N GLY A 143 18.42 -19.36 -13.51
CA GLY A 143 18.86 -20.71 -13.16
C GLY A 143 18.79 -21.68 -14.34
N TYR A 144 17.64 -21.77 -15.01
CA TYR A 144 17.50 -22.66 -16.16
C TYR A 144 18.15 -22.09 -17.42
N THR A 145 18.21 -20.76 -17.62
CA THR A 145 18.92 -20.20 -18.79
C THR A 145 20.42 -20.47 -18.72
N ALA A 146 21.02 -20.42 -17.53
CA ALA A 146 22.41 -20.82 -17.33
C ALA A 146 22.66 -22.31 -17.61
N GLU A 147 21.66 -23.17 -17.36
CA GLU A 147 21.73 -24.61 -17.65
C GLU A 147 21.57 -24.88 -19.16
N ASP A 148 20.62 -24.21 -19.82
CA ASP A 148 20.44 -24.27 -21.28
C ASP A 148 21.70 -23.81 -22.02
N ALA A 149 22.33 -22.73 -21.56
CA ALA A 149 23.60 -22.23 -22.12
C ALA A 149 24.74 -23.25 -21.97
N ARG A 150 24.77 -24.02 -20.86
CA ARG A 150 25.75 -25.11 -20.68
C ARG A 150 25.51 -26.29 -21.62
N LEU A 151 24.25 -26.55 -21.96
CA LEU A 151 23.85 -27.61 -22.88
C LEU A 151 23.86 -27.19 -24.36
N GLY A 152 24.17 -25.92 -24.65
CA GLY A 152 24.12 -25.36 -26.01
C GLY A 152 22.70 -25.25 -26.57
N LEU A 153 21.68 -25.25 -25.69
CA LEU A 153 20.27 -25.22 -26.09
C LEU A 153 19.73 -23.77 -26.12
N PRO A 154 18.82 -23.46 -27.05
CA PRO A 154 18.14 -22.16 -27.05
C PRO A 154 17.18 -22.05 -25.86
N SER A 155 17.38 -21.03 -25.01
CA SER A 155 16.57 -20.83 -23.81
C SER A 155 15.11 -20.45 -24.06
N LEU A 156 14.74 -20.12 -25.31
CA LEU A 156 13.36 -19.74 -25.67
C LEU A 156 12.36 -20.84 -25.31
N ARG A 157 12.70 -22.11 -25.54
CA ARG A 157 11.83 -23.24 -25.19
C ARG A 157 11.60 -23.30 -23.68
N SER A 158 12.65 -23.12 -22.88
CA SER A 158 12.57 -23.12 -21.43
C SER A 158 11.74 -21.94 -20.89
N HIS A 159 11.89 -20.76 -21.48
CA HIS A 159 11.06 -19.59 -21.17
C HIS A 159 9.58 -19.85 -21.43
N LEU A 160 9.24 -20.43 -22.59
CA LEU A 160 7.85 -20.77 -22.94
C LEU A 160 7.28 -21.86 -22.03
N LEU A 161 8.07 -22.90 -21.71
CA LEU A 161 7.67 -23.96 -20.80
C LEU A 161 7.40 -23.42 -19.39
N TYR A 162 8.28 -22.57 -18.87
CA TYR A 162 8.08 -21.90 -17.58
C TYR A 162 6.83 -21.01 -17.60
N GLY A 163 6.67 -20.19 -18.63
CA GLY A 163 5.49 -19.33 -18.81
C GLY A 163 4.19 -20.12 -18.88
N ALA A 164 4.17 -21.21 -19.65
CA ALA A 164 3.01 -22.08 -19.77
C ALA A 164 2.64 -22.75 -18.44
N GLY A 165 3.62 -23.29 -17.72
CA GLY A 165 3.40 -23.89 -16.40
C GLY A 165 2.85 -22.87 -15.39
N LYS A 166 3.41 -21.67 -15.37
CA LYS A 166 2.98 -20.56 -14.51
C LYS A 166 1.55 -20.14 -14.80
N THR A 167 1.22 -19.87 -16.06
CA THR A 167 -0.12 -19.44 -16.46
C THR A 167 -1.16 -20.52 -16.16
N LEU A 168 -0.85 -21.79 -16.47
CA LEU A 168 -1.73 -22.92 -16.14
C LEU A 168 -1.98 -23.02 -14.62
N SER A 169 -0.93 -22.85 -13.81
CA SER A 169 -1.04 -22.84 -12.35
C SER A 169 -1.94 -21.69 -11.86
N TYR A 170 -1.76 -20.49 -12.41
CA TYR A 170 -2.57 -19.33 -12.03
C TYR A 170 -4.04 -19.54 -12.40
N THR A 171 -4.32 -20.03 -13.61
CA THR A 171 -5.68 -20.32 -14.07
C THR A 171 -6.37 -21.37 -13.22
N THR A 172 -5.68 -22.47 -12.88
CA THR A 172 -6.24 -23.56 -12.06
C THR A 172 -6.53 -23.11 -10.63
N ILE A 173 -5.61 -22.36 -10.01
CA ILE A 173 -5.84 -21.81 -8.66
C ILE A 173 -6.94 -20.74 -8.68
N GLY A 174 -6.99 -19.90 -9.72
CA GLY A 174 -8.07 -18.93 -9.91
C GLY A 174 -9.44 -19.59 -10.01
N ALA A 175 -9.55 -20.70 -10.74
CA ALA A 175 -10.76 -21.50 -10.82
C ALA A 175 -11.16 -22.05 -9.45
N LEU A 176 -10.19 -22.57 -8.69
CA LEU A 176 -10.41 -23.10 -7.35
C LEU A 176 -10.90 -22.02 -6.38
N PHE A 177 -10.24 -20.86 -6.34
CA PHE A 177 -10.67 -19.76 -5.47
C PHE A 177 -12.03 -19.20 -5.89
N GLY A 178 -12.32 -19.11 -7.19
CA GLY A 178 -13.66 -18.76 -7.69
C GLY A 178 -14.74 -19.74 -7.23
N LEU A 179 -14.45 -21.05 -7.24
CA LEU A 179 -15.36 -22.07 -6.72
C LEU A 179 -15.55 -21.96 -5.20
N VAL A 180 -14.46 -21.80 -4.44
CA VAL A 180 -14.51 -21.62 -2.98
C VAL A 180 -15.32 -20.39 -2.61
N GLY A 181 -15.19 -19.31 -3.37
CA GLY A 181 -15.97 -18.09 -3.18
C GLY A 181 -17.47 -18.23 -3.42
N ALA A 182 -17.92 -19.30 -4.10
CA ALA A 182 -19.34 -19.63 -4.23
C ALA A 182 -19.93 -20.21 -2.93
N ILE A 183 -19.09 -20.81 -2.09
CA ILE A 183 -19.48 -21.55 -0.89
C ILE A 183 -19.14 -20.76 0.39
N VAL A 184 -18.06 -19.97 0.35
CA VAL A 184 -17.52 -19.25 1.50
C VAL A 184 -17.65 -17.74 1.29
N THR A 185 -18.45 -17.08 2.13
CA THR A 185 -18.44 -15.63 2.27
C THR A 185 -17.19 -15.21 3.03
N PHE A 186 -16.18 -14.73 2.30
CA PHE A 186 -14.99 -14.17 2.92
C PHE A 186 -15.37 -12.93 3.74
N THR A 187 -15.22 -12.98 5.06
CA THR A 187 -15.51 -11.84 5.93
C THR A 187 -14.47 -10.73 5.72
N PRO A 188 -14.82 -9.45 5.96
CA PRO A 188 -13.86 -8.35 5.92
C PRO A 188 -12.62 -8.60 6.78
N LEU A 189 -12.82 -9.20 7.97
CA LEU A 189 -11.74 -9.58 8.87
C LEU A 189 -10.78 -10.61 8.24
N LEU A 190 -11.30 -11.68 7.61
CA LEU A 190 -10.47 -12.72 7.00
C LEU A 190 -9.67 -12.17 5.80
N ARG A 191 -10.30 -11.32 4.97
CA ARG A 191 -9.63 -10.65 3.85
C ARG A 191 -8.55 -9.69 4.35
N GLY A 192 -8.86 -8.89 5.38
CA GLY A 192 -7.94 -7.97 6.02
C GLY A 192 -6.73 -8.69 6.62
N ALA A 193 -6.96 -9.73 7.42
CA ALA A 193 -5.92 -10.53 8.04
C ALA A 193 -5.02 -11.22 7.00
N ALA A 194 -5.60 -11.80 5.94
CA ALA A 194 -4.83 -12.38 4.84
C ALA A 194 -3.96 -11.32 4.14
N GLY A 195 -4.50 -10.12 3.89
CA GLY A 195 -3.77 -8.99 3.31
C GLY A 195 -2.62 -8.49 4.19
N VAL A 196 -2.80 -8.43 5.52
CA VAL A 196 -1.74 -8.08 6.47
C VAL A 196 -0.64 -9.14 6.49
N ALA A 197 -1.00 -10.42 6.61
CA ALA A 197 -0.04 -11.52 6.65
C ALA A 197 0.81 -11.58 5.36
N ALA A 198 0.14 -11.43 4.23
CA ALA A 198 0.74 -11.27 2.91
C ALA A 198 1.71 -10.09 2.81
N GLY A 199 1.25 -8.91 3.21
CA GLY A 199 2.05 -7.70 3.14
C GLY A 199 3.27 -7.75 4.05
N LEU A 200 3.15 -8.36 5.24
CA LEU A 200 4.28 -8.61 6.15
C LEU A 200 5.30 -9.56 5.52
N PHE A 201 4.84 -10.63 4.87
CA PHE A 201 5.71 -11.54 4.14
C PHE A 201 6.48 -10.83 3.02
N LEU A 202 5.81 -10.01 2.20
CA LEU A 202 6.46 -9.24 1.13
C LEU A 202 7.44 -8.21 1.66
N LEU A 203 7.06 -7.51 2.74
CA LEU A 203 7.93 -6.54 3.40
C LEU A 203 9.23 -7.22 3.84
N VAL A 204 9.10 -8.36 4.52
CA VAL A 204 10.23 -9.21 4.93
C VAL A 204 11.06 -9.67 3.74
N PHE A 205 10.42 -10.18 2.69
CA PHE A 205 11.10 -10.70 1.50
C PHE A 205 11.86 -9.59 0.74
N GLY A 206 11.22 -8.43 0.54
CA GLY A 206 11.83 -7.27 -0.11
C GLY A 206 13.00 -6.70 0.70
N LEU A 207 12.88 -6.61 2.04
CA LEU A 207 13.97 -6.19 2.92
C LEU A 207 15.14 -7.19 2.91
N ASN A 208 14.87 -8.49 2.80
CA ASN A 208 15.91 -9.51 2.60
C ASN A 208 16.61 -9.33 1.24
N MET A 209 15.85 -9.06 0.19
CA MET A 209 16.37 -8.81 -1.16
C MET A 209 17.25 -7.56 -1.21
N LEU A 210 16.94 -6.52 -0.42
CA LEU A 210 17.77 -5.33 -0.23
C LEU A 210 19.02 -5.58 0.65
N GLY A 211 19.19 -6.79 1.19
CA GLY A 211 20.32 -7.17 2.03
C GLY A 211 20.29 -6.58 3.45
N LEU A 212 19.14 -6.07 3.89
CA LEU A 212 18.99 -5.39 5.18
C LEU A 212 18.80 -6.38 6.36
N LEU A 213 18.25 -7.57 6.08
CA LEU A 213 17.95 -8.61 7.08
C LEU A 213 18.80 -9.87 6.87
N ALA A 214 20.06 -9.84 7.31
CA ALA A 214 20.94 -11.01 7.28
C ALA A 214 20.43 -12.24 8.09
N PRO A 215 19.77 -12.10 9.26
CA PRO A 215 19.33 -13.26 10.05
C PRO A 215 18.23 -14.08 9.36
N LEU A 216 17.36 -13.44 8.57
CA LEU A 216 16.24 -14.11 7.91
C LEU A 216 16.65 -14.99 6.74
N ARG A 217 17.85 -14.79 6.19
CA ARG A 217 18.42 -15.69 5.17
C ARG A 217 18.66 -17.11 5.68
N ARG A 218 18.68 -17.29 7.02
CA ARG A 218 18.88 -18.56 7.71
C ARG A 218 17.57 -19.31 7.98
N PHE A 219 16.44 -18.61 7.95
CA PHE A 219 15.11 -19.20 8.14
C PHE A 219 14.56 -19.67 6.79
N ARG A 220 14.71 -20.96 6.49
CA ARG A 220 14.02 -21.61 5.37
C ARG A 220 13.28 -22.83 5.89
N LEU A 221 12.00 -22.97 5.55
CA LEU A 221 11.35 -24.28 5.56
C LEU A 221 12.02 -25.11 4.45
N ALA A 222 13.02 -25.89 4.83
CA ALA A 222 13.58 -26.89 3.93
C ALA A 222 12.50 -27.95 3.65
N LEU A 223 12.26 -28.26 2.38
CA LEU A 223 11.39 -29.39 2.05
C LEU A 223 12.00 -30.66 2.67
N PRO A 224 11.19 -31.54 3.29
CA PRO A 224 11.70 -32.79 3.83
C PRO A 224 12.41 -33.59 2.72
N ALA A 225 13.57 -34.16 3.05
CA ALA A 225 14.46 -34.86 2.13
C ALA A 225 13.78 -35.82 1.11
N PRO A 226 12.74 -36.61 1.44
CA PRO A 226 12.07 -37.46 0.44
C PRO A 226 11.36 -36.66 -0.66
N LEU A 227 10.72 -35.54 -0.31
CA LEU A 227 10.05 -34.67 -1.27
C LEU A 227 11.06 -33.91 -2.12
N GLN A 228 12.18 -33.51 -1.52
CA GLN A 228 13.30 -32.88 -2.22
C GLN A 228 13.89 -33.81 -3.29
N ARG A 229 14.12 -35.10 -2.96
CA ARG A 229 14.59 -36.12 -3.92
C ARG A 229 13.58 -36.42 -5.02
N LEU A 230 12.28 -36.41 -4.72
CA LEU A 230 11.22 -36.59 -5.71
C LEU A 230 11.17 -35.43 -6.70
N VAL A 231 11.28 -34.20 -6.19
CA VAL A 231 11.36 -32.98 -6.99
C VAL A 231 12.64 -32.99 -7.82
N GLU A 232 13.80 -33.36 -7.27
CA GLU A 232 15.08 -33.46 -8.00
C GLU A 232 15.06 -34.53 -9.09
N LYS A 233 14.50 -35.73 -8.82
CA LYS A 233 14.33 -36.79 -9.83
C LYS A 233 13.39 -36.36 -10.96
N ARG A 234 12.29 -35.68 -10.65
CA ARG A 234 11.33 -35.19 -11.67
C ARG A 234 11.84 -33.94 -12.38
N ALA A 235 12.72 -33.19 -11.71
CA ALA A 235 13.47 -32.07 -12.23
C ALA A 235 14.80 -32.47 -12.89
N SER A 236 15.11 -33.74 -13.19
CA SER A 236 16.26 -34.08 -14.04
C SER A 236 15.88 -34.24 -15.52
N SER A 237 14.65 -33.84 -15.88
CA SER A 237 14.04 -34.02 -17.20
C SER A 237 13.95 -32.69 -17.96
N SER A 238 13.86 -32.75 -19.30
CA SER A 238 13.68 -31.61 -20.20
C SER A 238 12.46 -30.71 -19.86
N HIS A 239 11.57 -31.16 -18.96
CA HIS A 239 10.39 -30.42 -18.48
C HIS A 239 10.63 -29.59 -17.20
N ARG A 240 11.86 -29.46 -16.70
CA ARG A 240 12.22 -28.64 -15.52
C ARG A 240 11.53 -27.27 -15.47
N PRO A 241 11.60 -26.42 -16.52
CA PRO A 241 11.07 -25.07 -16.46
C PRO A 241 9.54 -25.07 -16.30
N PHE A 242 8.86 -26.02 -16.93
CA PHE A 242 7.41 -26.19 -16.81
C PHE A 242 6.99 -26.55 -15.38
N VAL A 243 7.68 -27.49 -14.74
CA VAL A 243 7.38 -27.87 -13.34
C VAL A 243 7.63 -26.70 -12.38
N ILE A 244 8.72 -25.95 -12.59
CA ILE A 244 9.01 -24.74 -11.81
C ILE A 244 7.88 -23.71 -11.99
N GLY A 245 7.41 -23.51 -13.23
CA GLY A 245 6.27 -22.65 -13.53
C GLY A 245 4.99 -23.13 -12.82
N LEU A 246 4.70 -24.44 -12.87
CA LEU A 246 3.53 -25.01 -12.22
C LEU A 246 3.53 -24.79 -10.70
N LEU A 247 4.69 -24.95 -10.06
CA LEU A 247 4.86 -24.69 -8.64
C LEU A 247 4.82 -23.19 -8.30
N ASN A 248 5.09 -22.32 -9.26
CA ASN A 248 5.10 -20.88 -9.03
C ASN A 248 3.71 -20.31 -8.69
N GLY A 249 2.62 -20.88 -9.21
CA GLY A 249 1.26 -20.49 -8.76
C GLY A 249 0.95 -20.88 -7.33
N LEU A 250 1.59 -21.93 -6.80
CA LEU A 250 1.45 -22.30 -5.38
C LEU A 250 2.25 -21.37 -4.45
N MET A 251 3.07 -20.47 -5.00
CA MET A 251 3.76 -19.44 -4.21
C MET A 251 2.77 -18.35 -3.81
N ILE A 252 2.02 -18.62 -2.74
CA ILE A 252 1.04 -17.71 -2.12
C ILE A 252 1.70 -16.38 -1.74
N ALA A 253 3.03 -16.32 -1.63
CA ALA A 253 3.87 -15.16 -1.33
C ALA A 253 3.74 -13.90 -2.23
N CYS A 254 3.11 -13.97 -3.40
CA CYS A 254 3.07 -12.85 -4.36
C CYS A 254 1.85 -11.94 -4.14
N GLY A 255 2.07 -10.70 -3.70
CA GLY A 255 1.01 -9.74 -3.36
C GLY A 255 -0.03 -9.49 -4.45
N PRO A 256 0.39 -9.11 -5.67
CA PRO A 256 -0.53 -8.97 -6.80
C PRO A 256 -1.32 -10.24 -7.08
N LEU A 257 -0.68 -11.40 -6.98
CA LEU A 257 -1.32 -12.69 -7.22
C LEU A 257 -2.35 -13.04 -6.13
N GLN A 258 -2.08 -12.72 -4.86
CA GLN A 258 -3.06 -12.87 -3.78
C GLN A 258 -4.27 -11.95 -3.98
N ALA A 259 -4.06 -10.70 -4.39
CA ALA A 259 -5.16 -9.79 -4.71
C ALA A 259 -6.04 -10.38 -5.83
N MET A 260 -5.43 -10.99 -6.85
CA MET A 260 -6.15 -11.72 -7.89
C MET A 260 -6.88 -12.95 -7.35
N TYR A 261 -6.32 -13.72 -6.41
CA TYR A 261 -7.02 -14.85 -5.77
C TYR A 261 -8.24 -14.41 -4.97
N VAL A 262 -8.12 -13.33 -4.21
CA VAL A 262 -9.25 -12.76 -3.46
C VAL A 262 -10.32 -12.22 -4.42
N MET A 263 -9.91 -11.54 -5.49
CA MET A 263 -10.84 -11.11 -6.54
C MET A 263 -11.53 -12.28 -7.23
N ALA A 264 -10.79 -13.33 -7.59
CA ALA A 264 -11.33 -14.55 -8.18
C ALA A 264 -12.36 -15.18 -7.24
N ALA A 265 -12.06 -15.29 -5.95
CA ALA A 265 -13.05 -15.73 -4.97
C ALA A 265 -14.27 -14.81 -4.89
N GLY A 266 -14.09 -13.49 -4.99
CA GLY A 266 -15.19 -12.52 -5.04
C GLY A 266 -16.13 -12.65 -6.25
N THR A 267 -15.74 -13.40 -7.29
CA THR A 267 -16.61 -13.72 -8.44
C THR A 267 -17.65 -14.78 -8.13
N GLY A 268 -17.39 -15.68 -7.17
CA GLY A 268 -18.24 -16.84 -6.90
C GLY A 268 -18.40 -17.81 -8.08
N SER A 269 -17.54 -17.73 -9.09
CA SER A 269 -17.59 -18.58 -10.29
C SER A 269 -16.19 -19.10 -10.63
N ALA A 270 -16.06 -20.42 -10.75
CA ALA A 270 -14.81 -21.05 -11.15
C ALA A 270 -14.35 -20.56 -12.54
N LEU A 271 -15.29 -20.37 -13.47
CA LEU A 271 -14.97 -19.95 -14.83
C LEU A 271 -14.48 -18.50 -14.87
N GLU A 272 -15.12 -17.60 -14.11
CA GLU A 272 -14.69 -16.19 -14.06
C GLU A 272 -13.35 -16.04 -13.35
N GLY A 273 -13.15 -16.74 -12.22
CA GLY A 273 -11.85 -16.81 -11.56
C GLY A 273 -10.74 -17.34 -12.47
N ALA A 274 -11.02 -18.36 -13.30
CA ALA A 274 -10.06 -18.90 -14.26
C ALA A 274 -9.67 -17.88 -15.33
N LYS A 275 -10.66 -17.20 -15.94
CA LYS A 275 -10.43 -16.18 -16.99
C LYS A 275 -9.59 -15.02 -16.47
N MET A 276 -9.91 -14.53 -15.27
CA MET A 276 -9.16 -13.43 -14.64
C MET A 276 -7.68 -13.80 -14.47
N LEU A 277 -7.39 -14.97 -13.91
CA LEU A 277 -6.01 -15.36 -13.66
C LEU A 277 -5.26 -15.85 -14.90
N LEU A 278 -5.98 -16.33 -15.92
CA LEU A 278 -5.41 -16.56 -17.25
C LEU A 278 -4.94 -15.24 -17.86
N ALA A 279 -5.79 -14.21 -17.90
CA ALA A 279 -5.44 -12.90 -18.43
C ALA A 279 -4.27 -12.27 -17.67
N PHE A 280 -4.28 -12.36 -16.34
CA PHE A 280 -3.19 -11.90 -15.48
C PHE A 280 -1.88 -12.66 -15.78
N GLY A 281 -1.93 -13.99 -15.85
CA GLY A 281 -0.78 -14.84 -16.17
C GLY A 281 -0.16 -14.49 -17.52
N LEU A 282 -0.99 -14.38 -18.56
CA LEU A 282 -0.58 -13.95 -19.89
C LEU A 282 0.03 -12.55 -19.90
N GLY A 283 -0.54 -11.61 -19.14
CA GLY A 283 0.00 -10.26 -18.98
C GLY A 283 1.41 -10.24 -18.42
N THR A 284 1.76 -11.18 -17.53
CA THR A 284 3.13 -11.25 -16.97
C THR A 284 4.16 -11.85 -17.93
N LEU A 285 3.74 -12.55 -18.99
CA LEU A 285 4.65 -13.26 -19.90
C LEU A 285 5.56 -12.33 -20.72
N PRO A 286 5.07 -11.25 -21.37
CA PRO A 286 5.92 -10.36 -22.16
C PRO A 286 7.13 -9.84 -21.40
N VAL A 287 6.96 -9.45 -20.13
CA VAL A 287 8.07 -8.93 -19.30
C VAL A 287 9.03 -10.07 -18.89
N MET A 288 8.52 -11.26 -18.57
CA MET A 288 9.35 -12.42 -18.23
C MET A 288 10.15 -12.96 -19.41
N LEU A 289 9.52 -13.05 -20.58
CA LEU A 289 10.18 -13.48 -21.82
C LEU A 289 11.23 -12.44 -22.24
N SER A 290 10.89 -11.15 -22.19
CA SER A 290 11.83 -10.06 -22.45
C SER A 290 13.01 -10.10 -21.49
N PHE A 291 12.77 -10.22 -20.19
CA PHE A 291 13.84 -10.32 -19.20
C PHE A 291 14.72 -11.54 -19.45
N GLY A 292 14.13 -12.71 -19.70
CA GLY A 292 14.87 -13.94 -20.00
C GLY A 292 15.74 -13.82 -21.25
N ALA A 293 15.22 -13.24 -22.33
CA ALA A 293 15.96 -13.01 -23.57
C ALA A 293 17.07 -11.97 -23.42
N LEU A 294 16.80 -10.86 -22.71
CA LEU A 294 17.80 -9.82 -22.47
C LEU A 294 18.80 -10.20 -21.37
N SER A 295 18.49 -11.17 -20.50
CA SER A 295 19.36 -11.53 -19.37
C SER A 295 20.73 -12.03 -19.79
N THR A 296 20.86 -12.59 -21.00
CA THR A 296 22.14 -13.03 -21.58
C THR A 296 22.97 -11.86 -22.12
N LEU A 297 22.34 -10.72 -22.40
CA LEU A 297 22.97 -9.48 -22.89
C LEU A 297 23.25 -8.48 -21.77
N VAL A 298 22.62 -8.67 -20.60
CA VAL A 298 22.70 -7.77 -19.45
C VAL A 298 23.85 -8.17 -18.53
N SER A 299 24.70 -7.20 -18.17
CA SER A 299 25.81 -7.43 -17.25
C SER A 299 25.31 -7.82 -15.86
N ALA A 300 26.07 -8.68 -15.16
CA ALA A 300 25.75 -9.10 -13.79
C ALA A 300 25.55 -7.93 -12.82
N SER A 301 26.25 -6.81 -13.03
CA SER A 301 26.10 -5.59 -12.23
C SER A 301 24.77 -4.86 -12.49
N LEU A 302 24.26 -4.85 -13.72
CA LEU A 302 22.94 -4.31 -14.04
C LEU A 302 21.83 -5.24 -13.52
N THR A 303 21.97 -6.55 -13.69
CA THR A 303 21.05 -7.55 -13.09
C THR A 303 20.95 -7.36 -11.58
N HIS A 304 22.08 -7.16 -10.89
CA HIS A 304 22.09 -6.88 -9.46
C HIS A 304 21.34 -5.59 -9.08
N ARG A 305 21.52 -4.50 -9.84
CA ARG A 305 20.79 -3.23 -9.61
C ARG A 305 19.30 -3.37 -9.88
N LEU A 306 18.91 -4.07 -10.94
CA LEU A 306 17.50 -4.35 -11.28
C LEU A 306 16.82 -5.17 -10.20
N LEU A 307 17.51 -6.20 -9.68
CA LEU A 307 17.03 -6.96 -8.53
C LEU A 307 16.88 -6.03 -7.32
N MET A 308 17.89 -5.25 -6.93
CA MET A 308 17.76 -4.29 -5.81
C MET A 308 16.58 -3.31 -5.96
N ALA A 309 16.38 -2.76 -7.16
CA ALA A 309 15.27 -1.87 -7.47
C ALA A 309 13.91 -2.59 -7.33
N SER A 310 13.81 -3.83 -7.82
CA SER A 310 12.62 -4.65 -7.66
C SER A 310 12.33 -4.95 -6.18
N GLY A 311 13.36 -5.11 -5.35
CA GLY A 311 13.25 -5.29 -3.90
C GLY A 311 12.61 -4.09 -3.21
N ALA A 312 12.93 -2.87 -3.63
CA ALA A 312 12.27 -1.66 -3.13
C ALA A 312 10.78 -1.61 -3.53
N ILE A 313 10.44 -2.01 -4.76
CA ILE A 313 9.04 -2.12 -5.22
C ILE A 313 8.29 -3.18 -4.40
N VAL A 314 8.92 -4.32 -4.10
CA VAL A 314 8.34 -5.37 -3.24
C VAL A 314 8.00 -4.82 -1.86
N VAL A 315 8.93 -4.10 -1.23
CA VAL A 315 8.74 -3.46 0.09
C VAL A 315 7.57 -2.48 0.05
N ALA A 316 7.50 -1.64 -0.99
CA ALA A 316 6.42 -0.68 -1.19
C ALA A 316 5.05 -1.36 -1.26
N LEU A 317 4.92 -2.37 -2.13
CA LEU A 317 3.69 -3.14 -2.30
C LEU A 317 3.30 -3.86 -1.01
N GLY A 318 4.27 -4.43 -0.29
CA GLY A 318 4.04 -5.05 1.02
C GLY A 318 3.46 -4.06 2.04
N ALA A 319 4.02 -2.86 2.14
CA ALA A 319 3.52 -1.81 3.04
C ALA A 319 2.10 -1.37 2.70
N VAL A 320 1.79 -1.17 1.42
CA VAL A 320 0.43 -0.83 0.95
C VAL A 320 -0.56 -1.93 1.31
N MET A 321 -0.18 -3.21 1.15
CA MET A 321 -1.03 -4.34 1.50
C MET A 321 -1.30 -4.45 3.01
N ILE A 322 -0.30 -4.19 3.85
CA ILE A 322 -0.48 -4.13 5.31
C ILE A 322 -1.48 -3.03 5.65
N ASN A 323 -1.30 -1.82 5.12
CA ASN A 323 -2.19 -0.70 5.40
C ASN A 323 -3.65 -1.01 5.01
N ARG A 324 -3.87 -1.52 3.79
CA ARG A 324 -5.22 -1.92 3.33
C ARG A 324 -5.82 -3.03 4.18
N GLY A 325 -5.01 -4.03 4.56
CA GLY A 325 -5.45 -5.11 5.42
C GLY A 325 -5.90 -4.61 6.79
N LEU A 326 -5.12 -3.71 7.42
CA LEU A 326 -5.45 -3.11 8.72
C LEU A 326 -6.76 -2.31 8.67
N ILE A 327 -7.00 -1.54 7.61
CA ILE A 327 -8.27 -0.82 7.40
C ILE A 327 -9.44 -1.80 7.39
N LEU A 328 -9.34 -2.91 6.65
CA LEU A 328 -10.41 -3.91 6.55
C LEU A 328 -10.67 -4.67 7.85
N THR A 329 -9.67 -4.81 8.73
CA THR A 329 -9.85 -5.47 10.04
C THR A 329 -10.49 -4.56 11.10
N GLY A 330 -10.68 -3.27 10.83
CA GLY A 330 -11.22 -2.31 11.80
C GLY A 330 -10.20 -1.77 12.81
N TRP A 331 -8.94 -2.22 12.76
CA TRP A 331 -7.83 -1.73 13.60
C TRP A 331 -7.22 -0.43 13.05
N GLY A 332 -7.91 0.22 12.11
CA GLY A 332 -7.37 1.26 11.24
C GLY A 332 -6.75 2.43 12.00
N TYR A 333 -5.44 2.40 12.16
CA TYR A 333 -4.62 3.61 12.20
C TYR A 333 -4.42 4.04 10.74
N ASP A 334 -5.31 4.90 10.25
CA ASP A 334 -5.06 5.56 8.97
C ASP A 334 -4.12 6.74 9.24
N LEU A 335 -2.88 6.65 8.73
CA LEU A 335 -1.91 7.75 8.75
C LEU A 335 -2.49 9.03 8.12
N ARG A 336 -3.45 8.90 7.20
CA ARG A 336 -4.15 10.04 6.59
C ARG A 336 -5.05 10.77 7.58
N SER A 337 -5.60 10.11 8.59
CA SER A 337 -6.45 10.76 9.61
C SER A 337 -5.65 11.61 10.62
N MET A 338 -4.35 11.33 10.79
CA MET A 338 -3.44 12.20 11.57
C MET A 338 -3.05 13.47 10.80
N LEU A 339 -3.12 13.46 9.46
CA LEU A 339 -2.79 14.62 8.62
C LEU A 339 -4.01 15.34 8.03
N ALA A 340 -5.17 14.67 7.92
CA ALA A 340 -6.40 15.21 7.36
C ALA A 340 -7.24 15.93 8.43
N MET A 341 -6.69 17.02 8.97
CA MET A 341 -7.47 18.04 9.69
C MET A 341 -8.26 18.98 8.76
N HIS A 342 -8.33 18.72 7.44
CA HIS A 342 -8.84 19.69 6.46
C HIS A 342 -9.92 19.16 5.48
N GLY A 343 -10.65 18.09 5.81
CA GLY A 343 -11.81 17.65 5.02
C GLY A 343 -13.11 18.34 5.46
N ALA A 344 -13.89 18.87 4.52
CA ALA A 344 -15.18 19.51 4.80
C ALA A 344 -16.17 18.54 5.45
N SER A 345 -16.57 18.82 6.68
CA SER A 345 -17.67 18.15 7.39
C SER A 345 -19.00 18.79 6.98
N ALA A 346 -19.94 18.00 6.47
CA ALA A 346 -21.32 18.45 6.36
C ALA A 346 -21.95 18.42 7.78
N PRO A 347 -22.53 19.52 8.28
CA PRO A 347 -23.26 19.48 9.55
C PRO A 347 -24.52 18.60 9.40
N PRO A 348 -24.92 17.87 10.44
CA PRO A 348 -26.16 17.11 10.42
C PRO A 348 -27.35 18.04 10.17
N ALA A 349 -28.33 17.56 9.39
CA ALA A 349 -29.62 18.23 9.29
C ALA A 349 -30.26 18.28 10.69
N PRO A 350 -30.96 19.38 11.06
CA PRO A 350 -31.52 19.55 12.40
C PRO A 350 -32.44 18.38 12.76
N ALA A 351 -32.23 17.82 13.95
CA ALA A 351 -32.96 16.69 14.49
C ALA A 351 -34.47 16.98 14.50
N GLN A 352 -35.19 16.44 13.51
CA GLN A 352 -36.64 16.36 13.52
C GLN A 352 -36.99 14.96 14.02
N ALA A 353 -37.79 14.90 15.09
CA ALA A 353 -38.40 13.68 15.62
C ALA A 353 -37.49 12.60 16.25
N GLY A 354 -36.45 12.99 17.02
CA GLY A 354 -35.73 12.05 17.91
C GLY A 354 -34.71 11.14 17.21
N PHE A 355 -34.51 11.31 15.91
CA PHE A 355 -33.42 10.74 15.12
C PHE A 355 -32.70 11.86 14.37
N GLN A 356 -31.47 11.58 13.94
CA GLN A 356 -30.65 12.48 13.13
C GLN A 356 -30.47 11.89 11.73
N THR A 357 -30.72 12.68 10.69
CA THR A 357 -30.61 12.21 9.30
C THR A 357 -29.32 12.72 8.68
N ILE A 358 -28.62 11.80 8.00
CA ILE A 358 -27.45 12.12 7.18
C ILE A 358 -27.70 11.61 5.76
N GLU A 359 -27.35 12.43 4.77
CA GLU A 359 -27.58 12.12 3.36
C GLU A 359 -26.25 11.91 2.62
N MET A 360 -26.18 10.86 1.80
CA MET A 360 -25.01 10.51 1.01
C MET A 360 -25.41 10.12 -0.41
N ASP A 361 -24.77 10.72 -1.40
CA ASP A 361 -24.81 10.28 -2.79
C ASP A 361 -23.71 9.25 -3.06
N VAL A 362 -24.06 8.21 -3.81
CA VAL A 362 -23.13 7.23 -4.36
C VAL A 362 -22.92 7.53 -5.83
N LEU A 363 -21.76 8.11 -6.15
CA LEU A 363 -21.37 8.53 -7.49
C LEU A 363 -20.28 7.59 -8.06
N ALA A 364 -20.02 7.64 -9.37
CA ALA A 364 -18.94 6.86 -9.98
C ALA A 364 -17.57 7.22 -9.39
N THR A 365 -17.40 8.47 -8.96
CA THR A 365 -16.17 8.98 -8.32
C THR A 365 -16.02 8.57 -6.84
N GLY A 366 -17.07 8.07 -6.19
CA GLY A 366 -17.03 7.64 -4.79
C GLY A 366 -18.27 8.01 -3.98
N PHE A 367 -18.10 8.14 -2.66
CA PHE A 367 -19.15 8.53 -1.72
C PHE A 367 -19.09 10.04 -1.46
N SER A 368 -20.21 10.74 -1.55
CA SER A 368 -20.26 12.19 -1.34
C SER A 368 -21.53 12.64 -0.63
N PRO A 369 -21.44 13.30 0.53
CA PRO A 369 -20.25 13.43 1.37
C PRO A 369 -19.83 12.07 1.96
N ASN A 370 -18.55 11.91 2.27
CA ASN A 370 -18.01 10.69 2.90
C ASN A 370 -17.66 10.87 4.38
N ARG A 371 -17.94 12.03 4.97
CA ARG A 371 -17.70 12.31 6.39
C ARG A 371 -18.86 13.07 7.00
N PHE A 372 -19.34 12.60 8.15
CA PHE A 372 -20.52 13.15 8.82
C PHE A 372 -20.25 13.35 10.30
N THR A 373 -20.82 14.40 10.88
CA THR A 373 -20.85 14.57 12.33
C THR A 373 -22.19 14.09 12.87
N VAL A 374 -22.17 13.18 13.84
CA VAL A 374 -23.37 12.61 14.46
C VAL A 374 -23.29 12.71 15.98
N THR A 375 -24.43 12.81 16.64
CA THR A 375 -24.52 12.90 18.10
C THR A 375 -24.60 11.50 18.70
N LYS A 376 -23.83 11.27 19.77
CA LYS A 376 -23.87 10.04 20.56
C LYS A 376 -25.28 9.79 21.11
N ASP A 377 -25.66 8.51 21.19
CA ASP A 377 -26.92 8.02 21.75
C ASP A 377 -28.20 8.48 21.01
N VAL A 378 -28.06 9.16 19.87
CA VAL A 378 -29.18 9.56 18.99
C VAL A 378 -29.21 8.63 17.76
N PRO A 379 -30.33 7.92 17.48
CA PRO A 379 -30.47 7.09 16.29
C PRO A 379 -30.18 7.87 15.00
N VAL A 380 -29.33 7.31 14.14
CA VAL A 380 -28.92 7.88 12.85
C VAL A 380 -29.72 7.21 11.74
N HIS A 381 -30.39 8.01 10.92
CA HIS A 381 -30.96 7.60 9.65
C HIS A 381 -29.98 7.98 8.54
N TRP A 382 -29.26 6.99 8.03
CA TRP A 382 -28.33 7.19 6.93
C TRP A 382 -29.05 6.99 5.60
N GLU A 383 -29.47 8.08 4.98
CA GLU A 383 -30.04 8.08 3.63
C GLU A 383 -28.91 8.01 2.60
N ILE A 384 -28.95 6.97 1.77
CA ILE A 384 -27.96 6.68 0.75
C ILE A 384 -28.67 6.65 -0.60
N ASP A 385 -28.29 7.53 -1.52
CA ASP A 385 -28.83 7.59 -2.88
C ASP A 385 -27.86 6.95 -3.88
N GLY A 386 -28.22 5.77 -4.38
CA GLY A 386 -27.47 4.98 -5.35
C GLY A 386 -27.57 5.52 -6.77
N LYS A 387 -27.01 6.72 -7.05
CA LYS A 387 -27.08 7.38 -8.37
C LYS A 387 -26.25 6.69 -9.45
N GLU A 388 -24.99 6.39 -9.15
CA GLU A 388 -24.04 5.76 -10.08
C GLU A 388 -23.29 4.62 -9.38
N ILE A 389 -23.97 3.47 -9.29
CA ILE A 389 -23.43 2.30 -8.59
C ILE A 389 -22.40 1.59 -9.48
N THR A 390 -21.17 1.56 -9.00
CA THR A 390 -20.06 0.81 -9.55
C THR A 390 -19.78 -0.41 -8.68
N ASN A 391 -18.95 -1.31 -9.17
CA ASN A 391 -18.55 -2.47 -8.39
C ASN A 391 -17.64 -2.15 -7.20
N CYS A 392 -17.07 -0.95 -7.17
CA CYS A 392 -16.24 -0.43 -6.09
C CYS A 392 -17.09 0.19 -4.98
N ASN A 393 -18.19 0.86 -5.31
CA ASN A 393 -19.06 1.54 -4.34
C ASN A 393 -20.35 0.75 -3.98
N ARG A 394 -20.64 -0.37 -4.68
CA ARG A 394 -21.86 -1.20 -4.48
C ARG A 394 -22.05 -1.82 -3.11
N ARG A 395 -21.07 -1.75 -2.21
CA ARG A 395 -21.16 -2.36 -0.89
C ARG A 395 -20.34 -1.57 0.11
N ILE A 396 -20.96 -1.30 1.25
CA ILE A 396 -20.37 -0.56 2.36
C ILE A 396 -20.22 -1.50 3.56
N VAL A 397 -19.10 -1.34 4.27
CA VAL A 397 -18.76 -2.07 5.48
C VAL A 397 -18.44 -1.06 6.57
N VAL A 398 -19.08 -1.22 7.73
CA VAL A 398 -18.83 -0.46 8.96
C VAL A 398 -18.41 -1.44 10.06
N PRO A 399 -17.10 -1.76 10.18
CA PRO A 399 -16.65 -2.87 11.02
C PRO A 399 -17.02 -2.74 12.50
N SER A 400 -16.89 -1.55 13.09
CA SER A 400 -17.17 -1.32 14.52
C SER A 400 -18.64 -1.40 14.88
N LEU A 401 -19.54 -1.24 13.91
CA LEU A 401 -20.99 -1.41 14.08
C LEU A 401 -21.48 -2.78 13.61
N HIS A 402 -20.59 -3.64 13.11
CA HIS A 402 -20.94 -4.92 12.48
C HIS A 402 -21.98 -4.79 11.36
N LEU A 403 -21.97 -3.67 10.62
CA LEU A 403 -22.86 -3.42 9.50
C LEU A 403 -22.14 -3.72 8.18
N GLU A 404 -22.75 -4.55 7.33
CA GLU A 404 -22.34 -4.76 5.93
C GLU A 404 -23.60 -4.85 5.07
N PHE A 405 -23.70 -4.00 4.04
CA PHE A 405 -24.89 -3.95 3.18
C PHE A 405 -24.55 -3.51 1.75
N ASP A 406 -25.34 -4.00 0.79
CA ASP A 406 -25.24 -3.62 -0.62
C ASP A 406 -25.95 -2.28 -0.88
N VAL A 407 -25.35 -1.46 -1.75
CA VAL A 407 -25.95 -0.23 -2.24
C VAL A 407 -26.98 -0.56 -3.31
N LYS A 408 -28.23 -0.11 -3.11
CA LYS A 408 -29.33 -0.30 -4.06
C LYS A 408 -29.49 0.95 -4.94
N PRO A 409 -29.95 0.81 -6.20
CA PRO A 409 -30.30 1.95 -7.04
C PRO A 409 -31.40 2.81 -6.39
N GLY A 410 -31.21 4.12 -6.39
CA GLY A 410 -32.11 5.08 -5.73
C GLY A 410 -31.88 5.19 -4.22
N LYS A 411 -32.82 5.83 -3.51
CA LYS A 411 -32.72 6.08 -2.07
C LYS A 411 -32.99 4.84 -1.23
N GLN A 412 -32.13 4.61 -0.25
CA GLN A 412 -32.31 3.63 0.83
C GLN A 412 -31.85 4.22 2.15
N THR A 413 -32.39 3.71 3.26
CA THR A 413 -32.05 4.20 4.61
C THR A 413 -31.47 3.06 5.44
N ILE A 414 -30.33 3.33 6.08
CA ILE A 414 -29.69 2.42 7.03
C ILE A 414 -29.73 3.06 8.41
N GLU A 415 -30.22 2.32 9.40
CA GLU A 415 -30.38 2.81 10.77
C GLU A 415 -29.29 2.24 11.68
N PHE A 416 -28.69 3.10 12.49
CA PHE A 416 -27.76 2.68 13.55
C PHE A 416 -27.74 3.68 14.70
N THR A 417 -27.26 3.27 15.87
CA THR A 417 -27.11 4.16 17.03
C THR A 417 -25.68 4.12 17.56
N PRO A 418 -24.91 5.23 17.45
CA PRO A 418 -23.55 5.29 17.97
C PRO A 418 -23.55 5.40 19.50
N ARG A 419 -22.91 4.45 20.19
CA ARG A 419 -22.87 4.37 21.67
C ARG A 419 -21.58 4.91 22.30
N GLU A 420 -20.55 5.14 21.49
CA GLU A 420 -19.24 5.58 21.96
C GLU A 420 -18.83 6.85 21.19
N THR A 421 -18.30 7.82 21.92
CA THR A 421 -17.74 9.06 21.36
C THR A 421 -16.44 8.74 20.65
N GLY A 422 -16.22 9.28 19.45
CA GLY A 422 -15.05 8.97 18.63
C GLY A 422 -15.36 8.85 17.14
N VAL A 423 -14.39 8.36 16.37
CA VAL A 423 -14.52 8.24 14.91
C VAL A 423 -14.90 6.81 14.53
N ILE A 424 -16.14 6.62 14.07
CA ILE A 424 -16.61 5.35 13.50
C ILE A 424 -16.22 5.34 12.03
N ARG A 425 -15.32 4.42 11.66
CA ARG A 425 -14.80 4.31 10.30
C ARG A 425 -15.62 3.34 9.47
N TRP A 426 -15.82 3.70 8.21
CA TRP A 426 -16.48 2.85 7.23
C TRP A 426 -15.77 2.96 5.89
N SER A 427 -16.00 1.98 5.02
CA SER A 427 -15.43 1.99 3.68
C SER A 427 -16.26 1.16 2.72
N CYS A 428 -15.89 1.18 1.44
CA CYS A 428 -16.35 0.13 0.54
C CYS A 428 -15.80 -1.25 0.94
N TRP A 429 -16.36 -2.32 0.35
CA TRP A 429 -15.97 -3.72 0.63
C TRP A 429 -14.49 -4.07 0.37
N MET A 430 -13.77 -3.25 -0.40
CA MET A 430 -12.34 -3.38 -0.66
C MET A 430 -11.46 -2.45 0.20
N GLY A 431 -12.05 -1.56 0.99
CA GLY A 431 -11.31 -0.60 1.81
C GLY A 431 -10.70 0.58 1.03
N MET A 432 -11.05 0.76 -0.24
CA MET A 432 -10.45 1.80 -1.11
C MET A 432 -11.15 3.16 -1.02
N LEU A 433 -12.46 3.17 -0.80
CA LEU A 433 -13.27 4.38 -0.66
C LEU A 433 -13.59 4.57 0.83
N PRO A 434 -12.85 5.41 1.56
CA PRO A 434 -13.04 5.58 3.00
C PRO A 434 -14.13 6.61 3.30
N GLY A 435 -14.75 6.43 4.45
CA GLY A 435 -15.60 7.41 5.08
C GLY A 435 -15.57 7.32 6.61
N ALA A 436 -16.14 8.33 7.26
CA ALA A 436 -16.14 8.42 8.72
C ALA A 436 -17.41 9.07 9.28
N PHE A 437 -17.84 8.60 10.45
CA PHE A 437 -18.78 9.31 11.32
C PHE A 437 -18.01 9.85 12.53
N ASP A 438 -18.01 11.16 12.71
CA ASP A 438 -17.48 11.83 13.91
C ASP A 438 -18.59 11.88 14.95
N VAL A 439 -18.53 11.00 15.94
CA VAL A 439 -19.50 10.93 17.03
C VAL A 439 -19.11 11.92 18.12
N ILE A 440 -19.94 12.94 18.32
CA ILE A 440 -19.79 13.96 19.36
C ILE A 440 -20.82 13.78 20.46
N ASP A 441 -20.50 14.19 21.68
CA ASP A 441 -21.49 14.25 22.75
C ASP A 441 -22.52 15.35 22.46
N ALA A 442 -23.75 15.16 22.93
CA ALA A 442 -24.77 16.19 22.83
C ALA A 442 -24.28 17.47 23.54
N PRO A 443 -24.42 18.66 22.94
CA PRO A 443 -24.04 19.90 23.60
C PRO A 443 -24.79 20.00 24.93
N THR A 444 -24.02 20.06 26.03
CA THR A 444 -24.58 20.24 27.37
C THR A 444 -25.36 21.56 27.40
N PRO A 445 -26.64 21.59 27.84
CA PRO A 445 -27.35 22.84 28.02
C PRO A 445 -26.53 23.72 28.97
N ALA A 446 -26.13 24.90 28.52
CA ALA A 446 -25.41 25.86 29.35
C ALA A 446 -26.21 26.09 30.64
N ALA A 447 -25.61 25.82 31.79
CA ALA A 447 -26.23 26.03 33.08
C ALA A 447 -26.68 27.50 33.19
N PRO A 448 -27.89 27.80 33.66
CA PRO A 448 -28.31 29.17 33.89
C PRO A 448 -27.34 29.82 34.90
N PRO A 449 -26.92 31.08 34.68
CA PRO A 449 -25.92 31.71 35.53
C PRO A 449 -26.43 31.79 36.98
N LYS A 450 -25.61 31.29 37.91
CA LYS A 450 -25.87 31.40 39.36
C LYS A 450 -25.96 32.87 39.74
N ILE A 451 -27.10 33.27 40.30
CA ILE A 451 -27.29 34.56 40.96
C ILE A 451 -26.41 34.56 42.22
N ALA A 452 -25.31 35.33 42.19
CA ALA A 452 -24.52 35.61 43.37
C ALA A 452 -25.21 36.70 44.20
N GLN A 453 -25.41 36.40 45.48
CA GLN A 453 -26.02 37.30 46.47
C GLN A 453 -25.11 38.51 46.75
N THR A 454 -25.76 39.66 46.92
CA THR A 454 -25.21 40.98 47.14
C THR A 454 -24.75 41.18 48.59
N GLU A 455 -23.54 41.71 48.78
CA GLU A 455 -23.16 42.47 49.98
C GLU A 455 -22.60 43.84 49.53
N ALA A 456 -22.96 44.89 50.27
CA ALA A 456 -23.09 46.28 49.81
C ALA A 456 -21.81 47.17 49.91
N PRO A 457 -21.79 48.37 49.27
CA PRO A 457 -20.58 49.05 48.80
C PRO A 457 -20.25 50.40 49.50
N ALA A 458 -19.03 50.92 49.26
CA ALA A 458 -18.65 52.34 49.41
C ALA A 458 -17.64 52.70 48.29
N THR A 459 -17.64 53.83 47.57
CA THR A 459 -18.44 55.07 47.56
C THR A 459 -18.16 55.82 46.23
N LYS A 460 -19.23 56.15 45.47
CA LYS A 460 -19.55 57.29 44.54
C LYS A 460 -18.47 58.08 43.74
N PRO A 461 -18.83 58.79 42.63
CA PRO A 461 -20.18 59.05 42.10
C PRO A 461 -20.43 58.67 40.62
N ILE A 462 -21.72 58.57 40.33
CA ILE A 462 -22.39 58.21 39.08
C ILE A 462 -22.38 59.39 38.11
N GLU A 463 -22.04 59.13 36.85
CA GLU A 463 -22.56 59.89 35.71
C GLU A 463 -23.40 58.93 34.83
N SER A 464 -24.48 59.47 34.29
CA SER A 464 -25.73 58.79 33.96
C SER A 464 -25.66 57.71 32.87
N ALA A 465 -26.49 56.69 33.05
CA ALA A 465 -26.93 55.79 32.01
C ALA A 465 -27.54 56.55 30.80
N ARG A 466 -27.12 56.15 29.60
CA ARG A 466 -27.92 56.32 28.37
C ARG A 466 -28.05 54.96 27.68
N SER A 467 -29.30 54.47 27.69
CA SER A 467 -30.03 53.73 26.65
C SER A 467 -29.23 53.04 25.55
N ALA A 468 -29.55 51.76 25.34
CA ALA A 468 -29.31 51.01 24.10
C ALA A 468 -29.70 51.85 22.86
N ALA A 469 -28.87 51.77 21.82
CA ALA A 469 -29.14 52.32 20.50
C ALA A 469 -29.39 51.16 19.51
N PRO A 470 -30.28 51.34 18.52
CA PRO A 470 -30.64 50.27 17.58
C PRO A 470 -29.48 49.99 16.61
N ASP A 471 -29.21 48.71 16.39
CA ASP A 471 -28.28 48.24 15.37
C ASP A 471 -28.71 48.73 13.97
N ASP A 472 -27.86 49.53 13.32
CA ASP A 472 -28.18 50.21 12.07
C ASP A 472 -27.74 49.32 10.91
N HIS A 473 -28.68 48.78 10.14
CA HIS A 473 -28.37 47.90 9.00
C HIS A 473 -27.88 48.72 7.79
N TYR A 474 -26.82 48.26 7.13
CA TYR A 474 -26.27 48.87 5.93
C TYR A 474 -26.34 47.89 4.76
N ARG A 475 -26.93 48.32 3.64
CA ARG A 475 -26.99 47.54 2.41
C ARG A 475 -25.79 47.87 1.51
N ILE A 476 -24.97 46.85 1.24
CA ILE A 476 -23.73 46.97 0.47
C ILE A 476 -24.03 47.37 -0.98
N VAL A 477 -23.36 48.38 -1.50
CA VAL A 477 -23.42 48.75 -2.93
C VAL A 477 -22.21 48.22 -3.71
N ALA A 478 -22.33 48.11 -5.03
CA ALA A 478 -21.24 47.60 -5.87
C ALA A 478 -19.98 48.48 -5.73
N GLY A 479 -18.85 47.86 -5.38
CA GLY A 479 -17.57 48.54 -5.14
C GLY A 479 -17.28 48.88 -3.67
N ASP A 480 -18.22 48.62 -2.75
CA ASP A 480 -17.98 48.81 -1.32
C ASP A 480 -16.98 47.79 -0.76
N THR A 481 -16.10 48.27 0.11
CA THR A 481 -15.26 47.44 0.98
C THR A 481 -15.60 47.74 2.45
N LEU A 482 -15.37 46.80 3.37
CA LEU A 482 -15.64 47.04 4.81
C LEU A 482 -14.91 48.29 5.34
N ARG A 483 -13.72 48.60 4.81
CA ARG A 483 -12.97 49.83 5.14
C ARG A 483 -13.64 51.09 4.58
N ALA A 484 -14.18 51.04 3.36
CA ALA A 484 -14.91 52.16 2.78
C ALA A 484 -16.23 52.40 3.55
N ILE A 485 -16.95 51.32 3.90
CA ILE A 485 -18.16 51.39 4.72
C ILE A 485 -17.83 51.95 6.11
N ALA A 486 -16.76 51.47 6.74
CA ALA A 486 -16.31 51.99 8.03
C ALA A 486 -15.90 53.47 7.99
N LYS A 487 -15.19 53.90 6.95
CA LYS A 487 -14.86 55.32 6.75
C LYS A 487 -16.11 56.18 6.55
N LYS A 488 -17.12 55.66 5.84
CA LYS A 488 -18.38 56.35 5.56
C LYS A 488 -19.31 56.42 6.78
N ARG A 489 -19.33 55.38 7.63
CA ARG A 489 -20.23 55.27 8.79
C ARG A 489 -19.61 55.76 10.09
N TYR A 490 -18.30 55.59 10.26
CA TYR A 490 -17.57 55.92 11.49
C TYR A 490 -16.52 57.01 11.31
N GLY A 491 -16.32 57.54 10.11
CA GLY A 491 -15.25 58.50 9.80
C GLY A 491 -13.84 57.89 9.76
N ASP A 492 -13.68 56.65 10.24
CA ASP A 492 -12.42 55.94 10.37
C ASP A 492 -12.45 54.60 9.64
N ALA A 493 -11.58 54.45 8.64
CA ALA A 493 -11.40 53.22 7.88
C ALA A 493 -10.86 52.07 8.73
N GLY A 494 -10.19 52.34 9.86
CA GLY A 494 -9.64 51.38 10.80
C GLY A 494 -10.71 50.60 11.57
N ARG A 495 -11.91 51.18 11.75
CA ARG A 495 -13.03 50.58 12.49
C ARG A 495 -13.80 49.49 11.72
N TRP A 496 -13.30 49.04 10.57
CA TRP A 496 -13.89 47.95 9.78
C TRP A 496 -13.99 46.63 10.55
N LYS A 497 -13.12 46.39 11.55
CA LYS A 497 -13.19 45.22 12.42
C LYS A 497 -14.47 45.19 13.27
N THR A 498 -14.95 46.36 13.72
CA THR A 498 -16.22 46.48 14.46
C THR A 498 -17.42 45.97 13.64
N ILE A 499 -17.39 46.18 12.32
CA ILE A 499 -18.41 45.66 11.41
C ILE A 499 -18.29 44.13 11.29
N LEU A 500 -17.06 43.60 11.23
CA LEU A 500 -16.84 42.16 11.15
C LEU A 500 -17.27 41.45 12.44
N ASP A 501 -16.95 42.01 13.60
CA ASP A 501 -17.30 41.45 14.91
C ASP A 501 -18.82 41.44 15.12
N ALA A 502 -19.54 42.41 14.56
CA ALA A 502 -21.01 42.47 14.58
C ALA A 502 -21.70 41.56 13.55
N ASN A 503 -20.96 40.95 12.60
CA ASN A 503 -21.50 40.09 11.55
C ASN A 503 -20.72 38.77 11.47
N PRO A 504 -20.92 37.84 12.43
CA PRO A 504 -20.22 36.57 12.44
C PRO A 504 -20.52 35.76 11.17
N GLY A 505 -19.47 35.37 10.45
CA GLY A 505 -19.55 34.64 9.17
C GLY A 505 -19.45 35.52 7.91
N LEU A 506 -19.36 36.84 8.03
CA LEU A 506 -19.13 37.74 6.91
C LEU A 506 -17.68 37.64 6.40
N ASP A 507 -17.47 37.20 5.15
CA ASP A 507 -16.13 37.19 4.53
C ASP A 507 -15.83 38.56 3.87
N PRO A 508 -14.82 39.33 4.34
CA PRO A 508 -14.45 40.62 3.77
C PRO A 508 -14.05 40.58 2.29
N ARG A 509 -13.66 39.41 1.77
CA ARG A 509 -13.23 39.22 0.38
C ARG A 509 -14.38 38.83 -0.56
N ARG A 510 -15.58 38.57 -0.03
CA ARG A 510 -16.76 38.12 -0.79
C ARG A 510 -18.00 38.98 -0.52
N LEU A 511 -17.82 40.28 -0.36
CA LEU A 511 -18.94 41.22 -0.25
C LEU A 511 -19.70 41.31 -1.59
N ARG A 512 -21.02 41.07 -1.56
CA ARG A 512 -21.89 41.18 -2.74
C ARG A 512 -22.80 42.40 -2.60
N ALA A 513 -22.99 43.13 -3.70
CA ALA A 513 -23.96 44.22 -3.74
C ALA A 513 -25.37 43.69 -3.41
N GLY A 514 -26.09 44.41 -2.56
CA GLY A 514 -27.42 44.05 -2.09
C GLY A 514 -27.45 43.28 -0.77
N MET A 515 -26.31 42.82 -0.26
CA MET A 515 -26.20 42.16 1.06
C MET A 515 -26.38 43.18 2.19
N GLU A 516 -27.13 42.82 3.23
CA GLU A 516 -27.34 43.65 4.41
C GLU A 516 -26.41 43.21 5.54
N ILE A 517 -25.70 44.16 6.13
CA ILE A 517 -24.78 43.93 7.26
C ILE A 517 -25.13 44.87 8.40
N VAL A 518 -24.91 44.42 9.63
CA VAL A 518 -25.11 45.22 10.83
C VAL A 518 -23.94 46.18 10.99
N THR A 519 -24.22 47.48 11.10
CA THR A 519 -23.20 48.50 11.39
C THR A 519 -23.51 49.15 12.75
N PRO A 520 -22.96 48.62 13.87
CA PRO A 520 -23.22 49.19 15.19
C PRO A 520 -22.64 50.60 15.26
N ARG A 521 -23.39 51.61 15.71
CA ARG A 521 -22.96 53.03 15.68
C ARG A 521 -21.75 53.33 16.56
#